data_AF-A0A7S9WEA2-F1
#
_entry.id   AF-A0A7S9WEA2-F1
#
_cell.length_a   1.000
_cell.length_b   1.000
_cell.length_c   1.000
_cell.angle_alpha   90.00
_cell.angle_beta   90.00
_cell.angle_gamma   90.00
#
_symmetry.space_group_name_H-M   'P 1'
#
loop_
_entity.id
_entity.type
_entity.pdbx_description
1 polymer ?
#
loop_
_entity_poly.entity_id
_entity_poly.type
_entity_poly.pdbx_seq_one_letter_code
_entity_poly.pdbx_strand_id
1 'polypeptide(L)'
;MPPVGAWVLQSDPSITLEVDAEFNFYGQGPCNRYFGRFEVVETGLRSGPIGATLMACPNLDQEFAYFSALEATRSTAVEDGQLVLRSAEGAALVFSPQP
;
A
#
# COMPACT_ATOMS: atom_id res chain seq x y z
N MET A 1 -15.62 2.23 5.81
CA MET A 1 -15.68 2.65 4.39
C MET A 1 -14.51 1.99 3.68
N PRO A 2 -14.67 1.52 2.44
CA PRO A 2 -13.55 0.96 1.71
C PRO A 2 -12.50 2.07 1.45
N PRO A 3 -11.21 1.75 1.42
CA PRO A 3 -10.13 2.73 1.27
C PRO A 3 -10.00 3.26 -0.18
N VAL A 4 -11.13 3.48 -0.86
CA VAL A 4 -11.18 3.89 -2.28
C VAL A 4 -10.76 5.35 -2.38
N GLY A 5 -9.78 5.62 -3.25
CA GLY A 5 -9.20 6.96 -3.43
C GLY A 5 -7.69 6.93 -3.65
N ALA A 6 -7.13 8.11 -3.87
CA ALA A 6 -5.70 8.32 -4.02
C ALA A 6 -5.07 8.71 -2.67
N TRP A 7 -3.97 8.06 -2.34
CA TRP A 7 -3.25 8.18 -1.08
C TRP A 7 -1.76 8.37 -1.36
N VAL A 8 -1.05 9.07 -0.48
CA VAL A 8 0.39 9.29 -0.53
C VAL A 8 1.03 8.87 0.79
N LEU A 9 2.20 8.23 0.74
CA LEU A 9 2.86 7.79 1.96
C LEU A 9 3.28 9.02 2.78
N GLN A 10 2.93 9.05 4.07
CA GLN A 10 3.24 10.19 4.93
C GLN A 10 4.76 10.42 5.05
N SER A 11 5.53 9.32 5.08
CA SER A 11 6.99 9.36 5.16
C SER A 11 7.67 9.78 3.86
N ASP A 12 7.05 9.53 2.69
CA ASP A 12 7.58 9.90 1.39
C ASP A 12 6.43 10.20 0.39
N PRO A 13 6.18 11.47 0.06
CA PRO A 13 5.09 11.84 -0.84
C PRO A 13 5.32 11.42 -2.30
N SER A 14 6.53 10.96 -2.64
CA SER A 14 6.81 10.37 -3.96
C SER A 14 6.13 9.02 -4.12
N ILE A 15 5.78 8.36 -3.01
CA ILE A 15 5.08 7.08 -2.99
C ILE A 15 3.58 7.34 -2.99
N THR A 16 2.91 6.92 -4.06
CA THR A 16 1.46 7.04 -4.23
C THR A 16 0.80 5.67 -4.17
N LEU A 17 -0.42 5.61 -3.65
CA LEU A 17 -1.26 4.41 -3.58
C LEU A 17 -2.69 4.82 -3.91
N GLU A 18 -3.24 4.30 -4.99
CA GLU A 18 -4.62 4.48 -5.40
C GLU A 18 -5.36 3.16 -5.22
N VAL A 19 -6.59 3.21 -4.72
CA VAL A 19 -7.43 2.02 -4.55
C VAL A 19 -8.77 2.25 -5.24
N ASP A 20 -9.19 1.25 -5.98
CA ASP A 20 -10.43 1.25 -6.74
C ASP A 20 -11.58 0.57 -5.99
N ALA A 21 -12.81 0.75 -6.48
CA ALA A 21 -14.01 0.17 -5.85
C ALA A 21 -14.01 -1.37 -5.84
N GLU A 22 -13.23 -1.99 -6.72
CA GLU A 22 -13.01 -3.43 -6.81
C GLU A 22 -11.88 -3.95 -5.90
N PHE A 23 -11.38 -3.13 -4.96
CA PHE A 23 -10.25 -3.44 -4.07
C PHE A 23 -8.92 -3.63 -4.78
N ASN A 24 -8.83 -3.29 -6.06
CA ASN A 24 -7.54 -3.20 -6.77
C ASN A 24 -6.80 -1.98 -6.26
N PHE A 25 -5.50 -2.12 -6.02
CA PHE A 25 -4.66 -0.99 -5.66
C PHE A 25 -3.47 -0.88 -6.60
N TYR A 26 -3.08 0.34 -6.93
CA TYR A 26 -1.98 0.63 -7.83
C TYR A 26 -1.30 1.91 -7.40
N GLY A 27 -0.01 2.02 -7.63
CA GLY A 27 0.76 3.09 -7.06
C GLY A 27 2.12 3.25 -7.69
N GLN A 28 2.75 4.36 -7.36
CA GLN A 28 4.14 4.60 -7.66
C GLN A 28 4.94 4.40 -6.37
N GLY A 29 5.87 3.46 -6.37
CA GLY A 29 6.87 3.31 -5.32
C GLY A 29 8.03 4.28 -5.52
N PRO A 30 9.08 4.18 -4.69
CA PRO A 30 10.23 5.09 -4.75
C PRO A 30 11.02 4.97 -6.07
N CYS A 31 10.93 3.83 -6.77
CA CYS A 31 11.47 3.65 -8.11
C CYS A 31 10.44 3.05 -9.07
N ASN A 32 9.78 1.98 -8.64
CA ASN A 32 8.95 1.15 -9.47
C ASN A 32 7.48 1.37 -9.22
N ARG A 33 6.69 1.23 -10.27
CA ARG A 33 5.24 1.18 -10.14
C ARG A 33 4.84 -0.19 -9.62
N TYR A 34 3.86 -0.20 -8.74
CA TYR A 34 3.32 -1.40 -8.15
C TYR A 34 1.81 -1.43 -8.31
N PHE A 35 1.28 -2.65 -8.29
CA PHE A 35 -0.14 -2.92 -8.40
C PHE A 35 -0.45 -4.21 -7.66
N GLY A 36 -1.67 -4.34 -7.19
CA GLY A 36 -2.12 -5.50 -6.45
C GLY A 36 -3.61 -5.42 -6.21
N ARG A 37 -4.10 -6.33 -5.38
CA ARG A 37 -5.50 -6.36 -5.00
C ARG A 37 -5.63 -6.73 -3.54
N PHE A 38 -6.50 -6.03 -2.81
CA PHE A 38 -6.89 -6.46 -1.47
C PHE A 38 -7.93 -7.58 -1.58
N GLU A 39 -7.73 -8.62 -0.78
CA GLU A 39 -8.67 -9.72 -0.63
C GLU A 39 -9.51 -9.48 0.62
N VAL A 40 -10.83 -9.43 0.44
CA VAL A 40 -11.78 -9.34 1.54
C VAL A 40 -11.85 -10.69 2.23
N VAL A 41 -11.50 -10.74 3.52
CA VAL A 41 -11.58 -11.92 4.38
C VAL A 41 -12.53 -11.65 5.54
N GLU A 42 -12.98 -12.69 6.24
CA GLU A 42 -13.94 -12.55 7.36
C GLU A 42 -13.45 -11.62 8.47
N THR A 43 -12.14 -11.47 8.63
CA THR A 43 -11.50 -10.62 9.66
C THR A 43 -11.07 -9.24 9.16
N GLY A 44 -11.39 -8.86 7.91
CA GLY A 44 -11.03 -7.55 7.34
C GLY A 44 -10.52 -7.60 5.89
N LEU A 45 -9.61 -6.70 5.55
CA LEU A 45 -8.96 -6.63 4.23
C LEU A 45 -7.52 -7.12 4.34
N ARG A 46 -7.16 -8.13 3.56
CA ARG A 46 -5.80 -8.67 3.45
C ARG A 46 -5.15 -8.17 2.18
N SER A 47 -3.84 -7.87 2.18
CA SER A 47 -3.11 -7.67 0.93
C SER A 47 -2.98 -8.99 0.17
N GLY A 48 -3.49 -9.02 -1.06
CA GLY A 48 -3.24 -10.11 -2.00
C GLY A 48 -1.84 -10.01 -2.61
N PRO A 49 -1.56 -10.82 -3.65
CA PRO A 49 -0.28 -10.78 -4.35
C PRO A 49 -0.03 -9.40 -4.97
N ILE A 50 1.16 -8.87 -4.75
CA ILE A 50 1.59 -7.56 -5.23
C ILE A 50 2.54 -7.77 -6.39
N GLY A 51 2.20 -7.18 -7.54
CA GLY A 51 3.08 -7.07 -8.68
C GLY A 51 3.78 -5.72 -8.68
N ALA A 52 5.07 -5.70 -8.98
CA ALA A 52 5.79 -4.47 -9.27
C ALA A 52 6.64 -4.62 -10.52
N THR A 53 6.84 -3.53 -11.25
CA THR A 53 7.86 -3.50 -12.30
C THR A 53 9.25 -3.60 -11.67
N LEU A 54 10.19 -4.31 -12.29
CA LEU A 54 11.59 -4.37 -11.82
C LEU A 54 12.45 -3.46 -12.70
N MET A 55 12.48 -2.16 -12.39
CA MET A 55 13.51 -1.25 -12.91
C MET A 55 14.70 -1.25 -11.95
N ALA A 56 15.90 -1.27 -12.53
CA ALA A 56 17.15 -1.19 -11.78
C ALA A 56 17.35 0.24 -11.25
N CYS A 57 16.79 0.55 -10.08
CA CYS A 57 17.12 1.77 -9.37
C CYS A 57 18.10 1.51 -8.21
N PRO A 58 18.87 2.52 -7.80
CA PRO A 58 19.74 2.43 -6.63
C PRO A 58 18.99 2.26 -5.29
N ASN A 59 17.67 2.46 -5.24
CA ASN A 59 16.85 2.41 -4.02
C ASN A 59 16.06 1.10 -3.84
N LEU A 60 16.54 -0.01 -4.44
CA LEU A 60 15.86 -1.31 -4.37
C LEU A 60 15.67 -1.84 -2.94
N ASP A 61 16.60 -1.56 -2.01
CA ASP A 61 16.47 -1.99 -0.61
C ASP A 61 15.22 -1.41 0.07
N GLN A 62 14.96 -0.13 -0.18
CA GLN A 62 13.82 0.58 0.40
C GLN A 62 12.52 0.10 -0.23
N GLU A 63 12.55 -0.20 -1.53
CA GLU A 63 11.42 -0.74 -2.26
C GLU A 63 11.09 -2.18 -1.87
N PHE A 64 12.10 -3.03 -1.66
CA PHE A 64 11.92 -4.39 -1.18
C PHE A 64 11.34 -4.41 0.24
N ALA A 65 11.84 -3.54 1.12
CA ALA A 65 11.28 -3.37 2.46
C ALA A 65 9.82 -2.91 2.40
N TYR A 66 9.50 -1.98 1.49
CA TYR A 66 8.14 -1.49 1.28
C TYR A 66 7.22 -2.62 0.78
N PHE A 67 7.58 -3.33 -0.29
CA PHE A 67 6.77 -4.43 -0.81
C PHE A 67 6.62 -5.56 0.18
N SER A 68 7.67 -5.91 0.93
CA SER A 68 7.60 -6.91 1.98
C SER A 68 6.63 -6.49 3.10
N ALA A 69 6.67 -5.22 3.54
CA ALA A 69 5.72 -4.69 4.52
C ALA A 69 4.28 -4.66 4.00
N LEU A 70 4.11 -4.36 2.71
CA LEU A 70 2.81 -4.30 2.05
C LEU A 70 2.23 -5.71 1.84
N GLU A 71 3.03 -6.70 1.44
CA GLU A 71 2.63 -8.11 1.38
C GLU A 71 2.35 -8.70 2.76
N ALA A 72 3.08 -8.24 3.78
CA ALA A 72 2.85 -8.61 5.18
C ALA A 72 1.60 -7.94 5.78
N THR A 73 0.94 -7.03 5.06
CA THR A 73 -0.26 -6.32 5.51
C THR A 73 -1.43 -7.29 5.68
N ARG A 74 -1.93 -7.38 6.91
CA ARG A 74 -3.07 -8.24 7.26
C ARG A 74 -4.36 -7.48 7.40
N SER A 75 -4.27 -6.17 7.64
CA SER A 75 -5.44 -5.34 7.91
C SER A 75 -5.22 -3.95 7.37
N THR A 76 -6.26 -3.40 6.75
CA THR A 76 -6.28 -2.01 6.28
C THR A 76 -7.43 -1.29 6.95
N ALA A 77 -7.15 -0.10 7.47
CA ALA A 77 -8.13 0.74 8.15
C ALA A 77 -7.96 2.19 7.69
N VAL A 78 -9.05 2.92 7.55
CA VAL A 78 -9.01 4.37 7.32
C VAL A 78 -9.41 5.05 8.61
N GLU A 79 -8.46 5.73 9.24
CA GLU A 79 -8.61 6.44 10.51
C GLU A 79 -8.33 7.93 10.27
N ASP A 80 -9.21 8.83 10.72
CA ASP A 80 -9.06 10.29 10.57
C ASP A 80 -8.85 10.78 9.11
N GLY A 81 -9.38 10.03 8.14
CA GLY A 81 -9.17 10.33 6.72
C GLY A 81 -7.76 9.98 6.21
N GLN A 82 -6.98 9.23 6.99
CA GLN A 82 -5.69 8.65 6.58
C GLN A 82 -5.83 7.12 6.47
N LEU A 83 -5.15 6.53 5.49
CA LEU A 83 -5.12 5.09 5.31
C LEU A 83 -3.97 4.49 6.14
N VAL A 84 -4.31 3.58 7.04
CA VAL A 84 -3.38 2.85 7.90
C VAL A 84 -3.39 1.38 7.47
N LEU A 85 -2.27 0.91 6.92
CA LEU A 85 -2.02 -0.50 6.63
C LEU A 85 -1.24 -1.11 7.79
N ARG A 86 -1.77 -2.15 8.42
CA ARG A 86 -1.10 -2.87 9.52
C ARG A 86 -0.59 -4.22 9.06
N SER A 87 0.70 -4.44 9.23
CA SER A 87 1.40 -5.69 8.96
C SER A 87 1.31 -6.65 10.15
N ALA A 88 1.44 -7.95 9.88
CA ALA A 88 1.49 -8.98 10.92
C ALA A 88 2.66 -8.78 11.91
N GLU A 89 3.76 -8.19 11.43
CA GLU A 89 4.98 -7.93 12.22
C GLU A 89 4.89 -6.67 13.10
N GLY A 90 3.74 -5.99 13.11
CA GLY A 90 3.53 -4.76 13.89
C GLY A 90 4.01 -3.48 13.18
N ALA A 91 4.55 -3.59 11.97
CA ALA A 91 4.78 -2.43 11.10
C ALA A 91 3.42 -1.84 10.66
N ALA A 92 3.32 -0.52 10.66
CA ALA A 92 2.15 0.19 10.15
C ALA A 92 2.59 1.23 9.14
N LEU A 93 2.02 1.19 7.94
CA LEU A 93 2.22 2.21 6.91
C LEU A 93 1.03 3.17 6.95
N VAL A 94 1.33 4.46 7.11
CA VAL A 94 0.33 5.52 7.16
C VAL A 94 0.41 6.33 5.87
N PHE A 95 -0.71 6.44 5.18
CA PHE A 95 -0.87 7.22 3.98
C PHE A 95 -1.88 8.33 4.22
N SER A 96 -1.54 9.51 3.73
CA SER A 96 -2.43 10.68 3.73
C SER A 96 -3.24 10.71 2.43
N PRO A 97 -4.47 11.25 2.45
CA PRO A 97 -5.26 11.40 1.24
C PRO A 97 -4.57 12.42 0.32
N GLN A 98 -4.41 12.07 -0.95
CA GLN A 98 -3.89 13.01 -1.94
C GLN A 98 -5.02 14.00 -2.28
N PRO A 99 -4.77 15.34 -2.19
CA PRO A 99 -5.75 16.34 -2.57
C PRO A 99 -5.99 16.40 -4.09
#